data_AF-F3LII9-F1
#
_entry.id   AF-F3LII9-F1
#
_cell.length_a   1.000
_cell.length_b   1.000
_cell.length_c   1.000
_cell.angle_alpha   90.00
_cell.angle_beta   90.00
_cell.angle_gamma   90.00
#
_symmetry.space_group_name_H-M   'P 1'
#
loop_
_entity.id
_entity.type
_entity.pdbx_description
1 polymer ?
#
loop_
_entity_poly.entity_id
_entity_poly.type
_entity_poly.pdbx_seq_one_letter_code
_entity_poly.pdbx_strand_id
1 'polypeptide(L)'
;MTPAFLNYWLLPRIDKFYEQNPDIQLDINASVALIDFPRSDIDIAVYFGHGDWPNVECSYLKHSERVPVCSPTLLAKQPIESPDDLLNHKLFFVKQRKEEWESWFNLAGAEYKIRKYPISFSSSSLAVKAAAEGVGIALADINLASESIRKGELVIPIDTRLKLEKAFYLVYQKNRKMTFAMKAFKEWIMNEMSNDDLAEQTQ
;
A
#
# COMPACT_ATOMS: atom_id res chain seq x y z
N MET A 1 0.19 -11.17 -7.17
CA MET A 1 -0.14 -10.08 -6.22
C MET A 1 0.37 -8.75 -6.73
N THR A 2 -0.14 -7.61 -6.24
CA THR A 2 0.36 -6.31 -6.72
C THR A 2 1.85 -6.10 -6.37
N PRO A 3 2.68 -5.51 -7.27
CA PRO A 3 4.10 -5.28 -6.98
C PRO A 3 4.35 -4.43 -5.72
N ALA A 4 3.44 -3.51 -5.42
CA ALA A 4 3.58 -2.65 -4.25
C ALA A 4 3.40 -3.45 -2.94
N PHE A 5 2.34 -4.26 -2.85
CA PHE A 5 2.11 -5.13 -1.70
C PHE A 5 3.28 -6.10 -1.49
N LEU A 6 3.79 -6.69 -2.58
CA LEU A 6 4.95 -7.58 -2.52
C LEU A 6 6.17 -6.88 -1.90
N ASN A 7 6.56 -5.74 -2.46
CA ASN A 7 7.81 -5.08 -2.08
C ASN A 7 7.78 -4.47 -0.68
N TYR A 8 6.66 -3.85 -0.30
CA TYR A 8 6.60 -3.05 0.92
C TYR A 8 5.98 -3.75 2.11
N TRP A 9 5.18 -4.80 1.88
CA TRP A 9 4.53 -5.51 2.97
C TRP A 9 5.03 -6.95 3.09
N LEU A 10 5.03 -7.72 1.99
CA LEU A 10 5.32 -9.16 2.05
C LEU A 10 6.82 -9.46 2.21
N LEU A 11 7.68 -8.95 1.32
CA LEU A 11 9.11 -9.25 1.34
C LEU A 11 9.79 -8.91 2.69
N PRO A 12 9.47 -7.77 3.34
CA PRO A 12 10.04 -7.47 4.67
C PRO A 12 9.65 -8.45 5.78
N ARG A 13 8.60 -9.26 5.57
CA ARG A 13 8.05 -10.19 6.57
C ARG A 13 8.24 -11.66 6.20
N ILE A 14 8.79 -11.95 5.02
CA ILE A 14 8.76 -13.30 4.46
C ILE A 14 9.57 -14.31 5.28
N ASP A 15 10.63 -13.88 5.97
CA ASP A 15 11.43 -14.75 6.84
C ASP A 15 10.58 -15.30 8.00
N LYS A 16 9.66 -14.50 8.55
CA LYS A 16 8.74 -14.95 9.59
C LYS A 16 7.77 -16.03 9.11
N PHE A 17 7.44 -16.04 7.82
CA PHE A 17 6.65 -17.13 7.25
C PHE A 17 7.45 -18.44 7.30
N TYR A 18 8.71 -18.38 6.86
CA TYR A 18 9.59 -19.55 6.82
C TYR A 18 9.99 -20.06 8.21
N GLU A 19 10.05 -19.20 9.23
CA GLU A 19 10.22 -19.62 10.63
C GLU A 19 9.09 -20.56 11.11
N GLN A 20 7.87 -20.33 10.64
CA GLN A 20 6.69 -21.14 11.00
C GLN A 20 6.45 -22.30 10.02
N ASN A 21 6.96 -22.19 8.80
CA ASN A 21 6.65 -23.07 7.67
C ASN A 21 7.88 -23.40 6.81
N PRO A 22 8.93 -24.03 7.37
CA PRO A 22 10.22 -24.20 6.69
C PRO A 22 10.15 -25.09 5.43
N ASP A 23 9.19 -26.00 5.37
CA ASP A 23 9.07 -26.97 4.27
C ASP A 23 8.19 -26.49 3.10
N ILE A 24 7.57 -25.31 3.21
CA ILE A 24 6.69 -24.77 2.16
C ILE A 24 7.51 -23.93 1.18
N GLN A 25 7.56 -24.35 -0.08
CA GLN A 25 8.11 -23.52 -1.16
C GLN A 25 7.08 -22.50 -1.65
N LEU A 26 7.45 -21.22 -1.71
CA LEU A 26 6.64 -20.16 -2.31
C LEU A 26 7.13 -19.84 -3.72
N ASP A 27 6.22 -19.82 -4.70
CA ASP A 27 6.42 -19.22 -6.01
C ASP A 27 5.62 -17.90 -6.09
N ILE A 28 6.34 -16.78 -6.24
CA ILE A 28 5.76 -15.44 -6.07
C ILE A 28 5.80 -14.68 -7.39
N ASN A 29 4.60 -14.36 -7.89
CA ASN A 29 4.40 -13.58 -9.11
C ASN A 29 3.79 -12.19 -8.82
N ALA A 30 4.46 -11.15 -9.32
CA ALA A 30 4.02 -9.76 -9.20
C ALA A 30 3.25 -9.32 -10.46
N SER A 31 1.96 -9.02 -10.30
CA SER A 31 1.09 -8.56 -11.39
C SER A 31 -0.07 -7.73 -10.85
N VAL A 32 -0.51 -6.76 -11.64
CA VAL A 32 -1.73 -5.96 -11.38
C VAL A 32 -2.96 -6.50 -12.11
N ALA A 33 -2.80 -7.52 -12.96
CA ALA A 33 -3.90 -8.14 -13.68
C ALA A 33 -4.67 -9.10 -12.77
N LEU A 34 -5.99 -9.18 -12.99
CA LEU A 34 -6.81 -10.25 -12.42
C LEU A 34 -6.42 -11.59 -13.04
N ILE A 35 -6.36 -12.62 -12.21
CA ILE A 35 -5.93 -13.96 -12.57
C ILE A 35 -7.14 -14.80 -12.99
N ASP A 36 -7.01 -15.47 -14.13
CA ASP A 36 -7.89 -16.56 -14.54
C ASP A 36 -7.44 -17.85 -13.83
N PHE A 37 -7.89 -18.02 -12.58
CA PHE A 37 -7.50 -19.15 -11.73
C PHE A 37 -7.59 -20.52 -12.42
N PRO A 38 -8.69 -20.88 -13.12
CA PRO A 38 -8.78 -22.14 -13.86
C PRO A 38 -7.69 -22.40 -14.91
N ARG A 39 -7.05 -21.34 -15.42
CA ARG A 39 -6.02 -21.42 -16.47
C ARG A 39 -4.63 -21.00 -15.98
N SER A 40 -4.47 -20.83 -14.67
CA SER A 40 -3.21 -20.43 -14.05
C SER A 40 -2.72 -21.48 -13.07
N ASP A 41 -1.43 -21.47 -12.79
CA ASP A 41 -0.74 -22.20 -11.72
C ASP A 41 -0.82 -21.48 -10.36
N ILE A 42 -1.53 -20.35 -10.28
CA ILE A 42 -1.60 -19.54 -9.07
C ILE A 42 -2.61 -20.10 -8.08
N ASP A 43 -2.14 -20.38 -6.87
CA ASP A 43 -2.98 -20.88 -5.78
C ASP A 43 -3.74 -19.78 -5.05
N ILE A 44 -3.04 -18.69 -4.75
CA ILE A 44 -3.53 -17.54 -3.98
C ILE A 44 -3.04 -16.26 -4.64
N ALA A 45 -3.90 -15.25 -4.68
CA ALA A 45 -3.52 -13.91 -5.08
C ALA A 45 -3.91 -12.88 -4.02
N VAL A 46 -3.25 -11.71 -4.07
CA VAL A 46 -3.66 -10.52 -3.32
C VAL A 46 -4.12 -9.47 -4.32
N TYR A 47 -5.40 -9.12 -4.26
CA TYR A 47 -6.04 -8.11 -5.09
C TYR A 47 -6.26 -6.81 -4.31
N PHE A 48 -6.36 -5.72 -5.04
CA PHE A 48 -6.73 -4.41 -4.52
C PHE A 48 -8.02 -3.94 -5.21
N GLY A 49 -9.08 -3.69 -4.45
CA GLY A 49 -10.40 -3.36 -5.02
C GLY A 49 -11.52 -3.45 -3.99
N HIS A 50 -12.73 -3.76 -4.43
CA HIS A 50 -13.94 -3.73 -3.60
C HIS A 50 -14.29 -5.08 -2.96
N GLY A 51 -13.62 -6.18 -3.33
CA GLY A 51 -13.87 -7.49 -2.72
C GLY A 51 -14.98 -8.32 -3.38
N ASP A 52 -15.53 -7.87 -4.51
CA ASP A 52 -16.72 -8.41 -5.18
C ASP A 52 -16.39 -9.15 -6.49
N TRP A 53 -15.16 -9.65 -6.65
CA TRP A 53 -14.77 -10.38 -7.85
C TRP A 53 -15.53 -11.70 -8.01
N PRO A 54 -16.01 -12.04 -9.22
CA PRO A 54 -16.72 -13.28 -9.45
C PRO A 54 -15.79 -14.50 -9.36
N ASN A 55 -16.36 -15.66 -9.01
CA ASN A 55 -15.70 -16.97 -9.04
C ASN A 55 -14.47 -17.12 -8.12
N VAL A 56 -14.29 -16.23 -7.16
CA VAL A 56 -13.26 -16.32 -6.12
C VAL A 56 -13.87 -16.25 -4.72
N GLU A 57 -13.19 -16.84 -3.75
CA GLU A 57 -13.38 -16.50 -2.34
C GLU A 57 -12.51 -15.29 -2.01
N CYS A 58 -13.06 -14.31 -1.29
CA CYS A 58 -12.35 -13.11 -0.86
C CYS A 58 -12.22 -13.10 0.66
N SER A 59 -10.99 -12.98 1.16
CA SER A 59 -10.69 -12.72 2.57
C SER A 59 -10.11 -11.31 2.68
N TYR A 60 -10.79 -10.43 3.41
CA TYR A 60 -10.32 -9.07 3.67
C TYR A 60 -8.96 -9.12 4.40
N LEU A 61 -7.99 -8.36 3.90
CA LEU A 61 -6.67 -8.22 4.56
C LEU A 61 -6.58 -6.90 5.30
N LYS A 62 -6.61 -5.79 4.57
CA LYS A 62 -6.40 -4.47 5.17
C LYS A 62 -6.96 -3.35 4.31
N HIS A 63 -7.47 -2.33 4.98
CA HIS A 63 -7.97 -1.11 4.35
C HIS A 63 -6.82 -0.28 3.80
N SER A 64 -7.10 0.45 2.72
CA SER A 64 -6.13 1.32 2.09
C SER A 64 -6.40 2.77 2.46
N GLU A 65 -5.43 3.41 3.11
CA GLU A 65 -5.47 4.83 3.45
C GLU A 65 -4.37 5.57 2.70
N ARG A 66 -4.67 6.79 2.27
CA ARG A 66 -3.73 7.67 1.58
C ARG A 66 -3.27 8.77 2.53
N VAL A 67 -1.95 8.87 2.70
CA VAL A 67 -1.29 9.90 3.52
C VAL A 67 -0.17 10.57 2.72
N PRO A 68 0.06 11.89 2.90
CA PRO A 68 1.23 12.53 2.35
C PRO A 68 2.47 11.97 3.04
N VAL A 69 3.51 11.66 2.28
CA VAL A 69 4.80 11.22 2.79
C VAL A 69 5.94 11.95 2.10
N CYS A 70 6.98 12.27 2.87
CA CYS A 70 8.19 12.92 2.38
C CYS A 70 9.39 12.56 3.25
N SER A 71 10.61 12.80 2.77
CA SER A 71 11.82 12.59 3.60
C SER A 71 11.90 13.63 4.72
N PRO A 72 12.46 13.30 5.90
CA PRO A 72 12.74 14.27 6.96
C PRO A 72 13.61 15.45 6.48
N THR A 73 14.52 15.19 5.55
CA THR A 73 15.44 16.23 5.02
C THR A 73 14.73 17.32 4.21
N LEU A 74 13.56 17.01 3.65
CA LEU A 74 12.72 17.97 2.96
C LEU A 74 12.06 18.92 3.96
N LEU A 75 11.55 18.39 5.08
CA LEU A 75 10.98 19.20 6.16
C LEU A 75 12.01 20.09 6.86
N ALA A 76 13.25 19.60 6.99
CA ALA A 76 14.34 20.40 7.56
C ALA A 76 14.69 21.66 6.73
N LYS A 77 14.45 21.62 5.41
CA LYS A 77 14.67 22.77 4.52
C LYS A 77 13.47 23.71 4.48
N GLN A 78 12.28 23.14 4.53
CA GLN A 78 11.02 23.88 4.47
C GLN A 78 9.95 23.10 5.24
N PRO A 79 9.59 23.55 6.45
CA PRO A 79 8.60 22.90 7.29
C PRO A 79 7.20 22.91 6.67
N ILE A 80 6.36 21.98 7.11
CA ILE A 80 4.96 21.83 6.73
C ILE A 80 4.18 21.79 8.04
N GLU A 81 3.39 22.82 8.32
CA GLU A 81 2.63 22.94 9.57
C GLU A 81 1.12 22.84 9.32
N SER A 82 0.70 23.08 8.07
CA SER A 82 -0.68 23.02 7.62
C SER A 82 -0.81 22.30 6.27
N PRO A 83 -2.00 21.81 5.89
CA PRO A 83 -2.22 21.21 4.58
C PRO A 83 -1.90 22.17 3.41
N ASP A 84 -2.13 23.48 3.57
CA ASP A 84 -1.82 24.49 2.55
C ASP A 84 -0.31 24.56 2.24
N ASP A 85 0.56 24.29 3.22
CA ASP A 85 2.01 24.34 3.03
C ASP A 85 2.51 23.29 2.03
N LEU A 86 1.77 22.19 1.85
CA LEU A 86 2.07 21.16 0.85
C LEU A 86 2.17 21.73 -0.57
N LEU A 87 1.42 22.80 -0.86
CA LEU A 87 1.42 23.48 -2.17
C LEU A 87 2.75 24.18 -2.47
N ASN A 88 3.59 24.41 -1.46
CA ASN A 88 4.94 24.97 -1.64
C ASN A 88 5.97 23.92 -2.05
N HIS A 89 5.60 22.63 -2.10
CA HIS A 89 6.47 21.53 -2.44
C HIS A 89 6.09 20.88 -3.78
N LYS A 90 7.00 20.03 -4.29
CA LYS A 90 6.74 19.22 -5.48
C LYS A 90 5.83 18.05 -5.09
N LEU A 91 4.54 18.19 -5.35
CA LEU A 91 3.57 17.12 -5.17
C LEU A 91 3.65 16.14 -6.37
N PHE A 92 3.71 14.85 -6.09
CA PHE A 92 3.75 13.82 -7.13
C PHE A 92 2.36 13.27 -7.40
N PHE A 93 2.06 12.96 -8.67
CA PHE A 93 0.86 12.19 -9.00
C PHE A 93 1.20 10.83 -9.59
N VAL A 94 0.33 9.85 -9.35
CA VAL A 94 0.38 8.56 -10.05
C VAL A 94 -0.65 8.60 -11.17
N LYS A 95 -0.26 8.24 -12.40
CA LYS A 95 -1.01 8.57 -13.63
C LYS A 95 -2.49 8.17 -13.63
N GLN A 96 -2.87 7.11 -12.91
CA GLN A 96 -4.23 6.57 -12.84
C GLN A 96 -5.08 7.10 -11.67
N ARG A 97 -4.55 8.04 -10.88
CA ARG A 97 -5.10 8.44 -9.57
C ARG A 97 -4.93 9.94 -9.34
N LYS A 98 -5.36 10.75 -10.29
CA LYS A 98 -5.13 12.21 -10.26
C LYS A 98 -6.02 12.92 -9.25
N GLU A 99 -7.20 12.36 -9.03
CA GLU A 99 -8.25 12.81 -8.12
C GLU A 99 -7.93 12.60 -6.64
N GLU A 100 -6.94 11.75 -6.31
CA GLU A 100 -6.61 11.44 -4.90
C GLU A 100 -6.12 12.69 -4.14
N TRP A 101 -5.33 13.58 -4.78
CA TRP A 101 -4.89 14.82 -4.13
C TRP A 101 -6.04 15.79 -3.90
N GLU A 102 -6.92 15.98 -4.87
CA GLU A 102 -8.10 16.83 -4.70
C GLU A 102 -8.98 16.30 -3.56
N SER A 103 -9.21 14.99 -3.54
CA SER A 103 -9.96 14.32 -2.46
C SER A 103 -9.28 14.51 -1.09
N TRP A 104 -7.94 14.41 -1.04
CA TRP A 104 -7.18 14.58 0.18
C TRP A 104 -7.20 16.04 0.68
N PHE A 105 -7.01 17.03 -0.20
CA PHE A 105 -7.07 18.46 0.17
C PHE A 105 -8.45 18.83 0.69
N ASN A 106 -9.52 18.38 0.02
CA ASN A 106 -10.89 18.58 0.48
C ASN A 106 -11.13 17.97 1.86
N LEU A 107 -10.63 16.75 2.10
CA LEU A 107 -10.71 16.10 3.41
C LEU A 107 -9.91 16.86 4.49
N ALA A 108 -8.76 17.40 4.13
CA ALA A 108 -7.90 18.18 5.02
C ALA A 108 -8.43 19.60 5.31
N GLY A 109 -9.56 20.00 4.71
CA GLY A 109 -10.16 21.32 4.87
C GLY A 109 -9.38 22.44 4.17
N ALA A 110 -8.52 22.11 3.20
CA ALA A 110 -7.69 23.06 2.47
C ALA A 110 -8.10 23.18 1.00
N GLU A 111 -7.79 24.33 0.39
CA GLU A 111 -8.22 24.61 -0.97
C GLU A 111 -7.30 23.92 -1.99
N TYR A 112 -7.85 23.02 -2.80
CA TYR A 112 -7.11 22.36 -3.88
C TYR A 112 -6.76 23.35 -5.01
N LYS A 113 -5.52 23.83 -5.04
CA LYS A 113 -5.01 24.82 -6.02
C LYS A 113 -4.02 24.27 -7.04
N ILE A 114 -3.84 22.96 -7.10
CA ILE A 114 -2.80 22.36 -7.94
C ILE A 114 -3.19 22.47 -9.43
N ARG A 115 -2.48 23.35 -10.15
CA ARG A 115 -2.66 23.53 -11.60
C ARG A 115 -1.83 22.57 -12.44
N LYS A 116 -0.65 22.17 -11.94
CA LYS A 116 0.27 21.27 -12.64
C LYS A 116 1.13 20.53 -11.64
N TYR A 117 1.19 19.22 -11.80
CA TYR A 117 2.17 18.39 -11.09
C TYR A 117 3.51 18.40 -11.83
N PRO A 118 4.63 18.65 -11.14
CA PRO A 118 5.95 18.66 -11.77
C PRO A 118 6.40 17.27 -12.24
N ILE A 119 5.95 16.20 -11.59
CA ILE A 119 6.38 14.82 -11.86
C ILE A 119 5.17 13.87 -11.77
N SER A 120 5.08 12.93 -12.72
CA SER A 120 4.22 11.74 -12.59
C SER A 120 5.01 10.46 -12.50
N PHE A 121 4.44 9.51 -11.76
CA PHE A 121 4.93 8.15 -11.70
C PHE A 121 3.91 7.16 -12.28
N SER A 122 4.42 6.06 -12.84
CA SER A 122 3.61 4.94 -13.32
C SER A 122 3.11 4.05 -12.18
N SER A 123 3.73 4.11 -10.99
CA SER A 123 3.36 3.31 -9.82
C SER A 123 3.55 4.08 -8.51
N SER A 124 2.83 3.66 -7.46
CA SER A 124 3.01 4.17 -6.09
C SER A 124 4.42 3.91 -5.57
N SER A 125 5.01 2.76 -5.92
CA SER A 125 6.34 2.38 -5.46
C SER A 125 7.43 3.37 -5.89
N LEU A 126 7.35 3.87 -7.12
CA LEU A 126 8.30 4.87 -7.63
C LEU A 126 8.09 6.23 -6.96
N ALA A 127 6.83 6.64 -6.73
CA ALA A 127 6.51 7.88 -6.05
C ALA A 127 7.03 7.89 -4.59
N VAL A 128 6.80 6.79 -3.86
CA VAL A 128 7.29 6.59 -2.48
C VAL A 128 8.82 6.64 -2.45
N LYS A 129 9.50 5.94 -3.37
CA LYS A 129 10.96 5.99 -3.45
C LYS A 129 11.47 7.40 -3.72
N ALA A 130 10.88 8.14 -4.66
CA ALA A 130 11.27 9.51 -4.94
C ALA A 130 11.04 10.46 -3.74
N ALA A 131 9.99 10.23 -2.96
CA ALA A 131 9.71 11.00 -1.75
C ALA A 131 10.75 10.74 -0.66
N ALA A 132 11.19 9.48 -0.51
CA ALA A 132 12.25 9.09 0.42
C ALA A 132 13.61 9.71 0.05
N GLU A 133 13.89 9.87 -1.26
CA GLU A 133 15.07 10.60 -1.77
C GLU A 133 14.96 12.13 -1.64
N GLY A 134 13.91 12.65 -0.99
CA GLY A 134 13.72 14.08 -0.75
C GLY A 134 13.37 14.91 -1.99
N VAL A 135 12.94 14.26 -3.08
CA VAL A 135 12.60 14.95 -4.34
C VAL A 135 11.32 15.78 -4.20
N GLY A 136 10.43 15.41 -3.28
CA GLY A 136 9.10 15.99 -3.13
C GLY A 136 8.20 15.14 -2.23
N ILE A 137 6.90 15.25 -2.42
CA ILE A 137 5.89 14.63 -1.56
C ILE A 137 5.03 13.69 -2.39
N ALA A 138 4.90 12.45 -1.93
CA ALA A 138 3.99 11.47 -2.51
C ALA A 138 2.72 11.37 -1.66
N LEU A 139 1.59 11.14 -2.32
CA LEU A 139 0.40 10.61 -1.65
C LEU A 139 0.47 9.09 -1.70
N ALA A 140 0.85 8.48 -0.58
CA ALA A 140 1.19 7.06 -0.49
C ALA A 140 0.13 6.27 0.27
N ASP A 141 0.04 4.97 -0.03
CA ASP A 141 -0.66 4.05 0.85
C ASP A 141 0.13 3.90 2.15
N ILE A 142 -0.51 4.13 3.30
CA ILE A 142 0.18 4.01 4.60
C ILE A 142 0.79 2.63 4.80
N ASN A 143 0.13 1.57 4.31
CA ASN A 143 0.64 0.20 4.41
C ASN A 143 1.94 0.02 3.64
N LEU A 144 2.03 0.65 2.47
CA LEU A 144 3.22 0.62 1.63
C LEU A 144 4.35 1.50 2.20
N ALA A 145 4.02 2.62 2.82
CA ALA A 145 5.01 3.51 3.40
C ALA A 145 5.49 3.06 4.80
N SER A 146 4.76 2.17 5.47
CA SER A 146 4.94 1.80 6.88
C SER A 146 6.40 1.46 7.25
N GLU A 147 7.09 0.66 6.44
CA GLU A 147 8.47 0.25 6.70
C GLU A 147 9.45 1.41 6.57
N SER A 148 9.32 2.22 5.51
CA SER A 148 10.16 3.42 5.34
C SER A 148 9.87 4.47 6.41
N ILE A 149 8.63 4.54 6.93
CA ILE A 149 8.28 5.39 8.08
C ILE A 149 8.96 4.87 9.35
N ARG A 150 8.87 3.56 9.63
CA ARG A 150 9.54 2.93 10.78
C ARG A 150 11.05 3.14 10.76
N LYS A 151 11.68 3.08 9.58
CA LYS A 151 13.11 3.33 9.38
C LYS A 151 13.51 4.81 9.46
N GLY A 152 12.54 5.73 9.53
CA GLY A 152 12.79 7.18 9.51
C GLY A 152 13.20 7.73 8.14
N GLU A 153 13.05 6.95 7.06
CA GLU A 153 13.31 7.39 5.68
C GLU A 153 12.18 8.30 5.18
N LEU A 154 10.97 8.06 5.65
CA LEU A 154 9.77 8.84 5.37
C LEU A 154 9.11 9.30 6.66
N VAL A 155 8.42 10.43 6.57
CA VAL A 155 7.55 10.96 7.62
C VAL A 155 6.22 11.38 7.01
N ILE A 156 5.17 11.37 7.83
CA ILE A 156 3.84 11.89 7.49
C ILE A 156 3.77 13.33 8.02
N PRO A 157 3.89 14.37 7.18
CA PRO A 157 3.94 15.76 7.66
C PRO A 157 2.57 16.25 8.15
N ILE A 158 1.47 15.71 7.61
CA ILE A 158 0.10 16.04 8.00
C ILE A 158 -0.68 14.73 8.09
N ASP A 159 -1.13 14.35 9.30
CA ASP A 159 -1.83 13.07 9.53
C ASP A 159 -3.33 13.13 9.20
N THR A 160 -3.66 13.64 8.02
CA THR A 160 -4.99 13.47 7.42
C THR A 160 -4.97 12.21 6.57
N ARG A 161 -5.86 11.26 6.88
CA ARG A 161 -5.89 9.95 6.22
C ARG A 161 -7.09 9.84 5.30
N LEU A 162 -6.85 9.90 4.00
CA LEU A 162 -7.90 9.68 3.01
C LEU A 162 -8.17 8.18 2.91
N LYS A 163 -9.26 7.73 3.53
CA LYS A 163 -9.75 6.35 3.44
C LYS A 163 -10.30 6.10 2.04
N LEU A 164 -9.81 5.07 1.37
CA LEU A 164 -10.35 4.64 0.08
C LEU A 164 -11.48 3.65 0.30
N GLU A 165 -12.44 3.52 -0.61
CA GLU A 165 -13.43 2.43 -0.53
C GLU A 165 -12.83 1.05 -0.85
N LYS A 166 -11.59 1.03 -1.37
CA LYS A 166 -10.88 -0.17 -1.80
C LYS A 166 -9.96 -0.67 -0.70
N ALA A 167 -9.83 -1.98 -0.61
CA ALA A 167 -8.97 -2.68 0.33
C ALA A 167 -8.15 -3.76 -0.37
N PHE A 168 -7.16 -4.29 0.35
CA PHE A 168 -6.45 -5.50 -0.05
C PHE A 168 -7.24 -6.73 0.37
N TYR A 169 -7.35 -7.70 -0.54
CA TYR A 169 -8.03 -8.98 -0.31
C TYR A 169 -7.12 -10.12 -0.73
N LEU A 170 -7.04 -11.15 0.10
CA LEU A 170 -6.53 -12.45 -0.29
C LEU A 170 -7.64 -13.18 -1.01
N VAL A 171 -7.35 -13.66 -2.22
CA VAL A 171 -8.31 -14.35 -3.07
C VAL A 171 -7.78 -15.68 -3.56
N TYR A 172 -8.68 -16.63 -3.73
CA TYR A 172 -8.42 -17.93 -4.36
C TYR A 172 -9.68 -18.43 -5.05
N GLN A 173 -9.55 -19.41 -5.93
CA GLN A 173 -10.67 -19.95 -6.70
C GLN A 173 -11.82 -20.43 -5.80
N LYS A 174 -13.04 -20.03 -6.13
CA LYS A 174 -14.26 -20.45 -5.43
C LYS A 174 -14.42 -21.97 -5.45
N ASN A 175 -14.86 -22.54 -4.33
CA ASN A 175 -15.03 -23.99 -4.12
C ASN A 175 -13.74 -24.84 -4.23
N ARG A 176 -12.56 -24.24 -4.41
CA ARG A 176 -11.30 -25.00 -4.40
C ARG A 176 -10.98 -25.43 -2.97
N LYS A 177 -10.72 -26.73 -2.77
CA LYS A 177 -10.22 -27.24 -1.50
C LYS A 177 -8.80 -26.71 -1.28
N MET A 178 -8.59 -25.98 -0.18
CA MET A 178 -7.27 -25.45 0.15
C MET A 178 -6.31 -26.58 0.55
N THR A 179 -5.11 -26.56 -0.03
CA THR A 179 -3.99 -27.41 0.39
C THR A 179 -3.46 -26.98 1.76
N PHE A 180 -2.57 -27.77 2.36
CA PHE A 180 -1.88 -27.38 3.59
C PHE A 180 -1.12 -26.06 3.42
N ALA A 181 -0.32 -25.93 2.35
CA ALA A 181 0.44 -24.73 2.06
C ALA A 181 -0.44 -23.48 1.89
N MET A 182 -1.58 -23.62 1.19
CA MET A 182 -2.53 -22.52 1.03
C MET A 182 -3.11 -22.04 2.37
N LYS A 183 -3.46 -22.97 3.27
CA LYS A 183 -3.98 -22.64 4.60
C LYS A 183 -2.92 -21.97 5.46
N ALA A 184 -1.71 -22.55 5.51
CA ALA A 184 -0.59 -22.00 6.26
C ALA A 184 -0.27 -20.56 5.84
N PHE A 185 -0.18 -20.30 4.52
CA PHE A 185 0.08 -18.96 4.01
C PHE A 185 -1.08 -17.99 4.32
N LYS A 186 -2.34 -18.43 4.14
CA LYS A 186 -3.51 -17.61 4.48
C LYS A 186 -3.58 -17.28 5.97
N GLU A 187 -3.34 -18.24 6.85
CA GLU A 187 -3.39 -18.00 8.29
C GLU A 187 -2.26 -17.07 8.73
N TRP A 188 -1.04 -17.30 8.24
CA TRP A 188 0.10 -16.45 8.53
C TRP A 188 -0.11 -14.99 8.09
N ILE A 189 -0.56 -14.76 6.85
CA ILE A 189 -0.73 -13.39 6.33
C ILE A 189 -1.84 -12.64 7.08
N MET A 190 -2.92 -13.32 7.45
CA MET A 190 -4.02 -12.72 8.24
C MET A 190 -3.54 -12.34 9.65
N ASN A 191 -2.69 -13.17 10.27
CA ASN A 191 -2.12 -12.89 11.59
C ASN A 191 -1.15 -11.71 11.55
N GLU A 192 -0.24 -11.65 10.58
CA GLU A 192 0.67 -10.50 10.41
C GLU A 192 -0.10 -9.20 10.14
N MET A 193 -1.18 -9.24 9.35
CA MET A 193 -2.04 -8.08 9.11
C MET A 193 -2.72 -7.58 10.40
N SER A 194 -3.23 -8.51 11.20
CA SER A 194 -3.87 -8.17 12.48
C SER A 194 -2.88 -7.55 13.48
N ASN A 195 -1.63 -8.02 13.47
CA ASN A 195 -0.56 -7.47 14.31
C ASN A 195 -0.15 -6.05 13.88
N ASP A 196 -0.13 -5.76 12.58
CA ASP A 196 0.14 -4.40 12.07
C ASP A 196 -0.94 -3.41 12.54
N ASP A 197 -2.22 -3.80 12.51
CA ASP A 197 -3.34 -2.94 12.96
C ASP A 197 -3.23 -2.57 14.45
N LEU A 198 -2.79 -3.51 15.29
CA LEU A 198 -2.58 -3.28 16.72
C LEU A 198 -1.37 -2.36 16.98
N ALA A 199 -0.30 -2.51 16.20
CA ALA A 199 0.86 -1.63 16.30
C ALA A 199 0.53 -0.18 15.90
N GLU A 200 -0.33 0.01 14.89
CA GLU A 200 -0.79 1.33 14.44
C GLU A 200 -1.76 2.03 15.41
N GLN A 201 -2.44 1.30 16.29
CA GLN A 201 -3.35 1.85 17.30
C GLN A 201 -2.66 2.29 18.61
N THR A 202 -1.42 1.82 18.84
CA THR A 202 -0.69 2.03 20.10
C THR A 202 0.32 3.17 20.00
N GLN A 203 0.30 3.95 18.91
CA GLN A 203 1.31 4.96 18.59
C GLN A 203 0.72 6.37 18.50
#